data_AF-A0A349H1P4-F1
#
_entry.id   AF-A0A349H1P4-F1
#
_cell.length_a   1.000
_cell.length_b   1.000
_cell.length_c   1.000
_cell.angle_alpha   90.00
_cell.angle_beta   90.00
_cell.angle_gamma   90.00
#
_symmetry.space_group_name_H-M   'P 1'
#
loop_
_entity.id
_entity.type
_entity.pdbx_description
1 polymer ?
#
loop_
_entity_poly.entity_id
_entity_poly.type
_entity_poly.pdbx_seq_one_letter_code
_entity_poly.pdbx_strand_id
1 'polypeptide(L)'
;MNEAFWEKYPKAAKIRCIEMKARAQERIARETRGLDYDQLFAYFREASNQFWRDLGHVYPEASPTPMAVKEPTPPNKPAKLPYFS
;
A
#
# COMPACT_ATOMS: atom_id res chain seq x y z
N MET A 1 -8.50 6.00 -28.19
CA MET A 1 -8.67 5.95 -26.72
C MET A 1 -9.97 6.70 -26.42
N ASN A 2 -11.00 6.04 -25.88
CA ASN A 2 -12.35 6.60 -25.83
C ASN A 2 -12.54 7.47 -24.59
N GLU A 3 -12.66 8.79 -24.76
CA GLU A 3 -12.75 9.75 -23.63
C GLU A 3 -14.00 9.54 -22.74
N ALA A 4 -15.04 8.91 -23.28
CA ALA A 4 -16.27 8.57 -22.54
C ALA A 4 -16.04 7.59 -21.36
N PHE A 5 -14.93 6.84 -21.37
CA PHE A 5 -14.58 5.96 -20.25
C PHE A 5 -14.31 6.77 -18.95
N TRP A 6 -13.75 7.98 -19.08
CA TRP A 6 -13.34 8.80 -17.95
C TRP A 6 -14.46 9.67 -17.37
N GLU A 7 -15.61 9.82 -18.06
CA GLU A 7 -16.77 10.52 -17.50
C GLU A 7 -17.49 9.69 -16.42
N LYS A 8 -17.43 8.35 -16.52
CA LYS A 8 -18.08 7.44 -15.56
C LYS A 8 -17.39 7.42 -14.19
N TYR A 9 -16.12 7.80 -14.13
CA TYR A 9 -15.34 7.83 -12.90
C TYR A 9 -15.12 9.29 -12.48
N PRO A 10 -15.77 9.79 -11.41
CA PRO A 10 -15.56 11.17 -10.98
C PRO A 10 -14.06 11.39 -10.77
N LYS A 11 -13.51 12.44 -11.40
CA LYS A 11 -12.09 12.83 -11.28
C LYS A 11 -11.70 12.68 -9.81
N ALA A 12 -10.73 11.81 -9.52
CA ALA A 12 -10.28 11.45 -8.17
C ALA A 12 -9.75 12.64 -7.32
N ALA A 13 -9.95 13.87 -7.78
CA ALA A 13 -9.52 15.14 -7.22
C ALA A 13 -10.03 15.42 -5.79
N LYS A 14 -11.07 14.71 -5.31
CA LYS A 14 -11.55 14.87 -3.93
C LYS A 14 -11.02 13.82 -2.96
N ILE A 15 -10.37 12.75 -3.43
CA ILE A 15 -9.80 11.74 -2.55
C ILE A 15 -8.39 12.19 -2.19
N ARG A 16 -8.21 12.67 -0.96
CA ARG A 16 -6.88 13.01 -0.41
C ARG A 16 -6.13 11.72 -0.03
N CYS A 17 -5.86 10.89 -1.03
CA CYS A 17 -5.22 9.58 -0.86
C CYS A 17 -3.90 9.68 -0.06
N ILE A 18 -3.14 10.76 -0.28
CA ILE A 18 -1.86 11.00 0.41
C ILE A 18 -2.10 11.23 1.91
N GLU A 19 -3.03 12.12 2.28
CA GLU A 19 -3.35 12.39 3.69
C GLU A 19 -3.94 11.16 4.38
N MET A 20 -4.82 10.42 3.69
CA MET A 20 -5.36 9.16 4.22
C MET A 20 -4.26 8.14 4.50
N LYS A 21 -3.31 7.97 3.57
CA LYS A 21 -2.17 7.06 3.75
C LYS A 21 -1.27 7.52 4.89
N ALA A 22 -0.95 8.81 4.97
CA ALA A 22 -0.13 9.37 6.04
C ALA A 22 -0.75 9.11 7.42
N ARG A 23 -2.05 9.39 7.60
CA ARG A 23 -2.77 9.11 8.86
C ARG A 23 -2.78 7.62 9.21
N ALA A 24 -2.97 6.75 8.22
CA ALA A 24 -2.93 5.31 8.44
C ALA A 24 -1.53 4.85 8.89
N GLN A 25 -0.47 5.38 8.26
CA GLN A 25 0.92 5.07 8.63
C GLN A 25 1.25 5.56 10.05
N GLU A 26 0.86 6.78 10.41
CA GLU A 26 1.05 7.31 11.77
C GLU A 26 0.33 6.46 12.81
N ARG A 27 -0.90 6.04 12.52
CA ARG A 27 -1.68 5.17 13.41
C ARG A 27 -0.98 3.83 13.62
N ILE A 28 -0.61 3.16 12.51
CA ILE A 28 0.10 1.87 12.57
C ILE A 28 1.40 2.03 13.36
N ALA A 29 2.21 3.06 13.06
CA ALA A 29 3.48 3.28 13.76
C ALA A 29 3.31 3.51 15.27
N ARG A 30 2.21 4.13 15.71
CA ARG A 30 1.90 4.29 17.13
C ARG A 30 1.44 2.98 17.78
N GLU A 31 0.59 2.22 17.10
CA GLU A 31 0.04 0.95 17.59
C GLU A 31 1.11 -0.16 17.67
N THR A 32 2.06 -0.14 16.74
CA THR A 32 3.10 -1.16 16.66
C THR A 32 4.41 -0.78 17.34
N ARG A 33 4.44 0.38 18.01
CA ARG A 33 5.64 0.88 18.68
C ARG A 33 6.04 -0.05 19.83
N GLY A 34 7.22 -0.65 19.70
CA GLY A 34 7.79 -1.54 20.73
C GLY A 34 7.28 -2.98 20.66
N LEU A 35 6.52 -3.33 19.62
CA LEU A 35 6.20 -4.72 19.34
C LEU A 35 7.43 -5.46 18.79
N ASP A 36 7.59 -6.71 19.21
CA ASP A 36 8.57 -7.62 18.59
C ASP A 36 8.07 -8.15 17.24
N TYR A 37 8.90 -8.95 16.56
CA TYR A 37 8.60 -9.46 15.24
C TYR A 37 7.32 -10.34 15.19
N ASP A 38 7.13 -11.21 16.17
CA ASP A 38 5.98 -12.13 16.20
C ASP A 38 4.68 -11.36 16.48
N GLN A 39 4.76 -10.35 17.35
CA GLN A 39 3.66 -9.44 17.64
C GLN A 39 3.30 -8.57 16.43
N LEU A 40 4.29 -8.05 15.71
CA LEU A 40 4.08 -7.32 14.45
C LEU A 40 3.41 -8.21 13.41
N PHE A 41 3.89 -9.46 13.27
CA PHE A 41 3.32 -10.41 12.34
C PHE A 41 1.86 -10.73 12.67
N ALA A 42 1.55 -10.97 13.94
CA ALA A 42 0.19 -11.21 14.41
C ALA A 42 -0.73 -10.00 14.13
N TYR A 43 -0.27 -8.78 14.43
CA TYR A 43 -1.01 -7.54 14.16
C TYR A 43 -1.40 -7.40 12.69
N PHE A 44 -0.44 -7.57 11.76
CA PHE A 44 -0.73 -7.46 10.34
C PHE A 44 -1.59 -8.61 9.82
N ARG A 45 -1.42 -9.82 10.37
CA ARG A 45 -2.26 -10.97 10.01
C ARG A 45 -3.71 -10.73 10.40
N GLU A 46 -3.97 -10.24 11.60
CA GLU A 46 -5.32 -9.91 12.07
C GLU A 46 -5.96 -8.78 11.25
N ALA A 47 -5.22 -7.68 11.02
CA ALA A 47 -5.68 -6.58 10.19
C ALA A 47 -6.05 -7.05 8.77
N SER A 48 -5.26 -7.97 8.21
CA SER A 48 -5.53 -8.50 6.88
C SER A 48 -6.73 -9.46 6.88
N ASN A 49 -6.88 -10.32 7.90
CA ASN A 49 -8.08 -11.14 8.08
C ASN A 49 -9.35 -10.28 8.12
N GLN A 50 -9.33 -9.19 8.89
CA GLN A 50 -10.47 -8.29 8.99
C GLN A 50 -10.80 -7.63 7.64
N PHE A 51 -9.78 -7.14 6.92
CA PHE A 51 -9.98 -6.57 5.59
C PHE A 51 -10.70 -7.52 4.63
N TRP A 52 -10.29 -8.80 4.59
CA TRP A 52 -10.95 -9.79 3.72
C TRP A 52 -12.38 -10.09 4.18
N ARG A 53 -12.62 -10.17 5.49
CA ARG A 53 -13.98 -10.33 6.04
C ARG A 53 -14.90 -9.17 5.66
N ASP A 54 -14.42 -7.93 5.73
CA ASP A 54 -15.19 -6.73 5.37
C ASP A 54 -15.56 -6.73 3.87
N LEU A 55 -14.75 -7.37 3.04
CA LEU A 55 -15.05 -7.59 1.62
C LEU A 55 -15.98 -8.79 1.36
N GLY A 56 -16.41 -9.50 2.40
CA GLY A 56 -17.24 -10.72 2.27
C GLY A 56 -16.46 -11.94 1.78
N HIS A 57 -15.14 -11.94 1.95
CA HIS A 57 -14.25 -13.00 1.49
C HIS A 57 -13.54 -13.68 2.67
N VAL A 58 -13.10 -14.92 2.44
CA VAL A 58 -12.25 -15.63 3.38
C VAL A 58 -10.80 -15.20 3.13
N TYR A 59 -10.03 -15.02 4.20
CA TYR A 59 -8.60 -14.74 4.09
C TYR A 59 -7.92 -15.86 3.28
N PRO A 60 -7.16 -15.54 2.22
CA PRO A 60 -6.49 -16.57 1.44
C PRO A 60 -5.49 -17.32 2.33
N GLU A 61 -5.57 -18.65 2.33
CA GLU A 61 -4.55 -19.53 2.90
C GLU A 61 -3.17 -19.09 2.37
N ALA A 62 -2.19 -18.98 3.27
CA ALA A 62 -0.87 -18.50 2.91
C ALA A 62 -0.30 -19.37 1.79
N SER A 63 -0.09 -18.78 0.60
CA SER A 63 0.62 -19.47 -0.46
C SER A 63 2.02 -19.84 0.07
N PRO A 64 2.48 -21.09 -0.11
CA PRO A 64 3.82 -21.53 0.32
C PRO A 64 4.95 -20.79 -0.41
N THR A 65 4.63 -19.98 -1.42
CA THR A 65 5.59 -19.10 -2.06
C THR A 65 5.87 -17.89 -1.16
N PRO A 66 7.11 -17.73 -0.64
CA PRO A 66 7.49 -16.51 0.05
C PRO A 66 7.23 -15.30 -0.87
N MET A 67 6.70 -14.22 -0.30
CA MET A 67 6.50 -12.93 -0.97
C MET A 67 7.75 -12.63 -1.81
N ALA A 68 7.57 -12.48 -3.13
CA ALA A 68 8.66 -12.29 -4.07
C ALA A 68 9.71 -11.34 -3.49
N VAL A 69 10.93 -11.85 -3.27
CA VAL A 69 12.10 -11.05 -2.92
C VAL A 69 12.30 -10.12 -4.09
N LYS A 70 11.73 -8.91 -4.00
CA LYS A 70 11.94 -7.90 -5.02
C LYS A 70 13.42 -7.57 -4.95
N GLU A 71 14.18 -7.96 -5.97
CA GLU A 71 15.57 -7.56 -6.10
C GLU A 71 15.68 -6.06 -5.83
N PRO A 72 16.66 -5.61 -5.02
CA PRO A 72 16.82 -4.19 -4.74
C PRO A 72 16.88 -3.46 -6.06
N THR A 73 15.93 -2.54 -6.26
CA THR A 73 15.89 -1.73 -7.47
C THR A 73 17.22 -0.98 -7.55
N PRO A 74 18.03 -1.15 -8.61
CA PRO A 74 19.30 -0.46 -8.71
C PRO A 74 19.05 1.05 -8.58
N PRO A 75 19.96 1.80 -7.91
CA PRO A 75 19.76 3.23 -7.70
C PRO A 75 19.51 3.89 -9.04
N ASN A 76 18.34 4.53 -9.14
CA ASN A 76 17.90 5.23 -10.33
C ASN A 76 18.98 6.29 -10.64
N LYS A 77 19.75 6.11 -11.73
CA LYS A 77 20.71 7.13 -12.17
C LYS A 77 19.91 8.43 -12.32
N PRO A 78 20.32 9.55 -11.72
CA PRO A 78 19.57 10.79 -11.87
C PRO A 78 19.48 11.10 -13.37
N ALA A 79 18.26 11.10 -13.89
CA ALA A 79 17.98 11.61 -15.22
C ALA A 79 18.51 13.04 -15.25
N LYS A 80 19.46 13.33 -16.15
CA LYS A 80 19.89 14.70 -16.41
C LYS A 80 18.66 15.46 -16.89
N LEU A 81 18.02 16.21 -16.01
CA LEU A 81 16.99 17.17 -16.37
C LEU A 81 17.66 18.25 -17.23
N PRO A 82 17.24 18.45 -18.49
CA PRO A 82 17.85 19.46 -19.33
C PRO A 82 17.16 20.79 -19.07
N TYR A 83 17.59 21.56 -18.06
CA TYR A 83 17.28 23.00 -18.05
C TYR A 83 18.40 23.79 -17.36
N PHE A 84 19.05 24.63 -18.16
CA PHE A 84 19.34 26.06 -17.95
C PHE A 84 20.70 26.43 -18.55
N SER A 85 20.66 27.01 -19.75
CA SER A 85 21.61 28.00 -20.27
C SER A 85 20.86 28.89 -21.24
#